data_AF-A0A5M9M850-F1
#
_entry.id   AF-A0A5M9M850-F1
#
_cell.length_a   1.000
_cell.length_b   1.000
_cell.length_c   1.000
_cell.angle_alpha   90.00
_cell.angle_beta   90.00
_cell.angle_gamma   90.00
#
_symmetry.space_group_name_H-M   'P 1'
#
loop_
_entity.id
_entity.type
_entity.pdbx_description
1 polymer ?
#
loop_
_entity_poly.entity_id
_entity_poly.type
_entity_poly.pdbx_seq_one_letter_code
_entity_poly.pdbx_strand_id
1 'polypeptide(L)'
;MPSEGSTIYSQGFNFGSFVLHGVDNRTDQYTCSVTLYEVLAEARNCPTFKLFLNYNALNPEDIGFGKGWAFNLSRYQHRQGRTISLLPLEKQGSNYHVIYKSGQRKILSNVNNVYKRSVPIKIFAAIGRSLKLSWTPVLSVPRLTKVSDGSQDLLTIKCESGSSTVTCHPETPESGTFVLTQKDKRLSHVKLPGDGKSSTDAQGWNFIYKKITNLHLLSQVTSPTGLVKMMTYKPTGFVFPEVPLSHTVYPGKNSLQSKPSTHIQGMTIITSWEHSYVNDPDSVDHGHVRQHINKLNGEYPSMRLFEYGHTQAHCLKTKIKIMSFDGLAVQSEVVCSQFTGATMSQADQHRVRVESKHGAIGRVVKVKIGTGTLYKAMRKHEYTLSKDGKGLELTLTDARGYRTRIIHDAMERKFQYNKSENGGAGDFRIVQQLNYNALGQCTDIKDINWITSTGTELRTKRMMEYDYWGQVCKTINHAGVATISSVDPILQAKTTGIDGKSLTRSTTKHPGRSSSSLFLS
;
A
#
# COMPACT_ATOMS: atom_id res chain seq x y z
N MET A 1 -19.95 -11.58 43.90
CA MET A 1 -19.08 -10.49 43.46
C MET A 1 -18.01 -11.08 42.54
N PRO A 2 -18.04 -10.81 41.23
CA PRO A 2 -17.02 -11.32 40.32
C PRO A 2 -15.85 -10.34 40.27
N SER A 3 -14.66 -10.90 40.51
CA SER A 3 -13.35 -10.24 40.47
C SER A 3 -12.95 -9.85 39.05
N GLU A 4 -12.25 -8.71 39.00
CA GLU A 4 -11.80 -7.98 37.82
C GLU A 4 -10.80 -8.72 36.93
N GLY A 5 -10.78 -8.33 35.64
CA GLY A 5 -9.54 -8.23 34.86
C GLY A 5 -9.35 -9.19 33.69
N SER A 6 -10.20 -9.16 32.66
CA SER A 6 -9.82 -9.75 31.35
C SER A 6 -8.91 -8.79 30.60
N THR A 7 -7.61 -9.09 30.61
CA THR A 7 -6.58 -8.43 29.81
C THR A 7 -6.95 -8.48 28.32
N ILE A 8 -7.16 -7.34 27.68
CA ILE A 8 -7.45 -7.28 26.23
C ILE A 8 -6.11 -7.36 25.50
N TYR A 9 -5.73 -8.55 25.08
CA TYR A 9 -4.70 -8.77 24.07
C TYR A 9 -5.39 -8.89 22.71
N SER A 10 -5.03 -8.07 21.71
CA SER A 10 -5.55 -8.16 20.33
C SER A 10 -4.45 -8.59 19.35
N GLN A 11 -4.68 -9.72 18.66
CA GLN A 11 -3.88 -10.20 17.52
C GLN A 11 -4.14 -9.38 16.23
N GLY A 12 -4.99 -8.34 16.27
CA GLY A 12 -5.26 -7.47 15.13
C GLY A 12 -4.02 -6.75 14.59
N PHE A 13 -2.97 -6.61 15.41
CA PHE A 13 -1.66 -6.04 15.03
C PHE A 13 -0.62 -7.09 14.59
N ASN A 14 -0.97 -8.38 14.61
CA ASN A 14 -0.04 -9.49 14.36
C ASN A 14 -0.06 -10.00 12.91
N PHE A 15 -0.76 -9.30 12.01
CA PHE A 15 -0.63 -9.53 10.58
C PHE A 15 0.64 -8.85 10.06
N GLY A 16 1.46 -9.58 9.29
CA GLY A 16 2.68 -9.06 8.65
C GLY A 16 2.48 -7.87 7.70
N SER A 17 1.24 -7.35 7.57
CA SER A 17 0.88 -6.13 6.86
C SER A 17 1.25 -4.84 7.61
N PHE A 18 1.49 -4.89 8.93
CA PHE A 18 1.78 -3.69 9.75
C PHE A 18 3.24 -3.22 9.70
N VAL A 19 4.17 -4.13 9.38
CA VAL A 19 5.55 -3.78 9.08
C VAL A 19 5.91 -4.19 7.66
N LEU A 20 5.84 -3.20 6.76
CA LEU A 20 6.36 -3.38 5.40
C LEU A 20 7.87 -3.24 5.45
N HIS A 21 8.54 -4.28 4.99
CA HIS A 21 9.99 -4.31 4.92
C HIS A 21 10.42 -4.74 3.54
N GLY A 22 11.58 -4.25 3.12
CA GLY A 22 12.14 -4.58 1.83
C GLY A 22 13.60 -4.23 1.80
N VAL A 23 14.33 -4.88 0.90
CA VAL A 23 15.63 -4.41 0.45
C VAL A 23 15.37 -3.60 -0.81
N ASP A 24 15.72 -2.32 -0.82
CA ASP A 24 15.64 -1.54 -2.07
C ASP A 24 16.69 -2.09 -3.02
N ASN A 25 16.25 -2.72 -4.12
CA ASN A 25 17.15 -3.37 -5.08
C ASN A 25 18.20 -2.43 -5.69
N ARG A 26 18.01 -1.11 -5.66
CA ARG A 26 18.95 -0.14 -6.23
C ARG A 26 20.04 0.27 -5.25
N THR A 27 19.76 0.23 -3.95
CA THR A 27 20.69 0.68 -2.90
C THR A 27 21.16 -0.43 -1.99
N ASP A 28 20.53 -1.60 -2.11
CA ASP A 28 20.70 -2.77 -1.26
C ASP A 28 20.56 -2.43 0.24
N GLN A 29 19.69 -1.46 0.52
CA GLN A 29 19.41 -0.99 1.88
C GLN A 29 18.13 -1.60 2.40
N TYR A 30 18.23 -2.09 3.64
CA TYR A 30 17.05 -2.49 4.37
C TYR A 30 16.17 -1.28 4.69
N THR A 31 14.91 -1.36 4.29
CA THR A 31 13.85 -0.42 4.63
C THR A 31 12.85 -1.12 5.54
N CYS A 32 12.34 -0.36 6.50
CA CYS A 32 11.34 -0.80 7.47
C CYS A 32 10.30 0.30 7.61
N SER A 33 9.03 -0.05 7.51
CA SER A 33 7.93 0.91 7.68
C SER A 33 7.00 0.38 8.76
N VAL A 34 6.73 1.19 9.79
CA VAL A 34 5.78 0.86 10.86
C VAL A 34 4.52 1.68 10.63
N THR A 35 3.37 1.02 10.45
CA THR A 35 2.07 1.71 10.37
C THR A 35 1.67 2.22 11.74
N LEU A 36 1.48 3.54 11.87
CA LEU A 36 1.05 4.18 13.13
C LEU A 36 -0.42 4.57 13.10
N TYR A 37 -0.93 4.95 11.93
CA TYR A 37 -2.30 5.40 11.82
C TYR A 37 -2.86 5.21 10.41
N GLU A 38 -4.14 4.86 10.31
CA GLU A 38 -4.89 4.85 9.06
C GLU A 38 -6.22 5.55 9.30
N VAL A 39 -6.48 6.58 8.52
CA VAL A 39 -7.78 7.26 8.52
C VAL A 39 -8.78 6.36 7.82
N LEU A 40 -9.90 6.13 8.49
CA LEU A 40 -11.10 5.52 7.92
C LEU A 40 -11.76 6.49 6.93
N ALA A 41 -11.11 6.68 5.79
CA ALA A 41 -11.46 7.69 4.80
C ALA A 41 -12.89 7.52 4.29
N GLU A 42 -13.30 6.27 4.10
CA GLU A 42 -14.66 5.90 3.69
C GLU A 42 -15.70 6.14 4.78
N ALA A 43 -15.36 6.06 6.07
CA ALA A 43 -16.30 6.34 7.15
C ALA A 43 -16.39 7.84 7.48
N ARG A 44 -15.28 8.58 7.29
CA ARG A 44 -15.18 10.01 7.63
C ARG A 44 -15.44 10.94 6.45
N ASN A 45 -15.64 10.39 5.25
CA ASN A 45 -15.74 11.14 4.02
C ASN A 45 -14.56 12.11 3.83
N CYS A 46 -13.36 11.68 4.16
CA CYS A 46 -12.19 12.53 4.12
C CYS A 46 -11.13 11.89 3.21
N PRO A 47 -10.10 12.63 2.77
CA PRO A 47 -9.08 12.04 1.92
C PRO A 47 -8.41 10.84 2.58
N THR A 48 -8.10 9.83 1.77
CA THR A 48 -7.30 8.69 2.20
C THR A 48 -5.97 9.17 2.77
N PHE A 49 -5.69 8.74 3.99
CA PHE A 49 -4.48 9.10 4.71
C PHE A 49 -4.05 7.93 5.58
N LYS A 50 -2.80 7.52 5.40
CA LYS A 50 -2.12 6.54 6.25
C LYS A 50 -0.80 7.15 6.67
N LEU A 51 -0.51 7.09 7.97
CA LEU A 51 0.75 7.53 8.54
C LEU A 51 1.63 6.31 8.85
N PHE A 52 2.75 6.24 8.17
CA PHE A 52 3.81 5.26 8.40
C PHE A 52 5.06 5.98 8.88
N LEU A 53 5.77 5.34 9.81
CA LEU A 53 7.12 5.72 10.18
C LEU A 53 8.11 4.84 9.41
N ASN A 54 8.89 5.45 8.53
CA ASN A 54 9.76 4.76 7.59
C ASN A 54 11.23 4.95 7.97
N TYR A 55 11.96 3.86 8.01
CA TYR A 55 13.40 3.82 8.19
C TYR A 55 14.12 3.84 6.85
N ASN A 56 15.09 4.75 6.73
CA ASN A 56 16.08 4.81 5.67
C ASN A 56 17.43 5.21 6.30
N ALA A 57 18.43 4.34 6.22
CA ALA A 57 19.76 4.58 6.79
C ALA A 57 20.47 5.82 6.21
N LEU A 58 20.15 6.22 4.98
CA LEU A 58 20.70 7.41 4.34
C LEU A 58 20.04 8.71 4.75
N ASN A 59 18.93 8.66 5.49
CA ASN A 59 18.29 9.88 5.98
C ASN A 59 19.04 10.38 7.24
N PRO A 60 19.82 11.48 7.15
CA PRO A 60 20.60 11.94 8.29
C PRO A 60 19.75 12.76 9.27
N GLU A 61 18.52 13.12 8.90
CA GLU A 61 17.67 14.01 9.68
C GLU A 61 16.98 13.27 10.83
N ASP A 62 16.82 13.99 11.93
CA ASP A 62 16.02 13.57 13.08
C ASP A 62 14.80 14.47 13.19
N ILE A 63 13.63 13.92 12.85
CA ILE A 63 12.35 14.64 12.95
C ILE A 63 11.69 14.48 14.33
N GLY A 64 12.43 13.98 15.33
CA GLY A 64 11.93 13.72 16.68
C GLY A 64 11.73 12.23 17.00
N PHE A 65 12.15 11.32 16.14
CA PHE A 65 12.07 9.86 16.38
C PHE A 65 13.43 9.16 16.28
N GLY A 66 14.52 9.91 16.18
CA GLY A 66 15.86 9.39 15.93
C GLY A 66 16.23 9.43 14.44
N LYS A 67 17.53 9.53 14.14
CA LYS A 67 17.97 9.65 12.74
C LYS A 67 17.65 8.38 11.93
N GLY A 68 17.33 8.59 10.67
CA GLY A 68 16.93 7.52 9.75
C GLY A 68 15.43 7.31 9.66
N TRP A 69 14.65 7.78 10.65
CA TRP A 69 13.20 7.62 10.66
C TRP A 69 12.49 8.88 10.19
N ALA A 70 11.48 8.70 9.33
CA ALA A 70 10.63 9.80 8.88
C ALA A 70 9.22 9.34 8.51
N PHE A 71 8.25 10.26 8.58
CA PHE A 71 6.90 9.97 8.07
C PHE A 71 6.85 9.90 6.54
N ASN A 72 5.90 9.12 6.02
CA ASN A 72 5.57 8.97 4.59
C ASN A 72 4.87 10.22 3.98
N LEU A 73 5.29 11.42 4.39
CA LEU A 73 4.70 12.67 3.96
C LEU A 73 5.54 13.35 2.88
N SER A 74 4.86 13.88 1.86
CA SER A 74 5.48 14.65 0.78
C SER A 74 6.23 15.85 1.34
N ARG A 75 7.39 16.17 0.78
CA ARG A 75 8.18 17.34 1.17
C ARG A 75 8.80 17.96 -0.07
N TYR A 76 8.86 19.29 -0.14
CA TYR A 76 9.51 20.00 -1.22
C TYR A 76 10.68 20.82 -0.68
N GLN A 77 11.90 20.58 -1.19
CA GLN A 77 13.11 21.27 -0.75
C GLN A 77 13.41 22.44 -1.70
N HIS A 78 13.46 23.66 -1.15
CA HIS A 78 13.64 24.89 -1.94
C HIS A 78 15.08 25.14 -2.42
N ARG A 79 16.08 24.47 -1.82
CA ARG A 79 17.50 24.86 -1.93
C ARG A 79 18.43 23.79 -2.51
N GLN A 80 17.92 22.65 -2.97
CA GLN A 80 18.71 21.68 -3.73
C GLN A 80 18.37 21.80 -5.20
N GLY A 81 19.28 22.41 -5.98
CA GLY A 81 19.04 22.83 -7.36
C GLY A 81 18.82 21.71 -8.41
N ARG A 82 18.51 20.46 -8.03
CA ARG A 82 18.35 19.34 -8.98
C ARG A 82 17.38 18.25 -8.51
N THR A 83 16.23 18.59 -7.93
CA THR A 83 15.18 17.58 -7.65
C THR A 83 14.10 17.62 -8.70
N ILE A 84 14.08 16.62 -9.58
CA ILE A 84 12.99 16.37 -10.54
C ILE A 84 11.72 16.09 -9.72
N SER A 85 10.74 16.98 -9.80
CA SER A 85 9.42 16.74 -9.22
C SER A 85 8.61 15.89 -10.20
N LEU A 86 8.38 14.62 -9.87
CA LEU A 86 7.57 13.68 -10.69
C LEU A 86 6.06 13.95 -10.60
N LEU A 87 5.65 15.00 -9.91
CA LEU A 87 4.25 15.39 -9.71
C LEU A 87 4.05 16.81 -10.24
N PRO A 88 2.90 17.11 -10.88
CA PRO A 88 2.56 18.48 -11.26
C PRO A 88 2.47 19.32 -9.99
N LEU A 89 3.44 20.22 -9.82
CA LEU A 89 3.58 21.12 -8.69
C LEU A 89 3.30 22.53 -9.19
N GLU A 90 2.25 23.15 -8.67
CA GLU A 90 1.88 24.52 -9.01
C GLU A 90 2.15 25.43 -7.82
N LYS A 91 2.89 26.52 -8.02
CA LYS A 91 3.13 27.51 -6.96
C LYS A 91 2.02 28.54 -6.98
N GLN A 92 1.31 28.67 -5.86
CA GLN A 92 0.25 29.68 -5.66
C GLN A 92 0.57 30.51 -4.42
N GLY A 93 0.94 31.78 -4.62
CA GLY A 93 1.45 32.64 -3.56
C GLY A 93 2.71 32.05 -2.89
N SER A 94 2.67 31.90 -1.56
CA SER A 94 3.75 31.27 -0.77
C SER A 94 3.64 29.75 -0.64
N ASN A 95 2.58 29.14 -1.18
CA ASN A 95 2.31 27.71 -1.05
C ASN A 95 2.49 26.96 -2.38
N TYR A 96 2.57 25.64 -2.28
CA TYR A 96 2.67 24.73 -3.42
C TYR A 96 1.50 23.76 -3.43
N HIS A 97 0.89 23.59 -4.59
CA HIS A 97 -0.26 22.74 -4.81
C HIS A 97 0.18 21.52 -5.61
N VAL A 98 -0.14 20.34 -5.10
CA VAL A 98 0.11 19.06 -5.76
C VAL A 98 -1.24 18.43 -6.07
N ILE A 99 -1.49 18.13 -7.35
CA ILE A 99 -2.72 17.49 -7.80
C ILE A 99 -2.37 16.10 -8.33
N TYR A 100 -2.95 15.07 -7.74
CA TYR A 100 -2.77 13.69 -8.16
C TYR A 100 -3.77 13.35 -9.26
N LYS A 101 -3.43 12.36 -10.11
CA LYS A 101 -4.34 11.85 -11.14
C LYS A 101 -5.67 11.36 -10.58
N SER A 102 -5.69 10.91 -9.32
CA SER A 102 -6.87 10.49 -8.57
C SER A 102 -7.79 11.64 -8.12
N GLY A 103 -7.50 12.89 -8.48
CA GLY A 103 -8.23 14.07 -8.02
C GLY A 103 -7.92 14.50 -6.58
N GLN A 104 -7.13 13.72 -5.82
CA GLN A 104 -6.62 14.18 -4.52
C GLN A 104 -5.70 15.38 -4.72
N ARG A 105 -5.81 16.41 -3.88
CA ARG A 105 -4.90 17.57 -3.91
C ARG A 105 -4.25 17.81 -2.54
N LYS A 106 -3.03 18.32 -2.52
CA LYS A 106 -2.30 18.68 -1.29
C LYS A 106 -1.79 20.11 -1.39
N ILE A 107 -1.85 20.84 -0.28
CA ILE A 107 -1.23 22.16 -0.14
C ILE A 107 -0.03 22.00 0.76
N LEU A 108 1.14 22.40 0.26
CA LEU A 108 2.41 22.39 0.98
C LEU A 108 2.84 23.82 1.28
N SER A 109 3.27 24.07 2.51
CA SER A 109 3.74 25.37 2.95
C SER A 109 5.07 25.24 3.67
N ASN A 110 5.94 26.24 3.50
CA ASN A 110 7.12 26.43 4.33
C ASN A 110 6.91 27.50 5.42
N VAL A 111 5.66 27.94 5.61
CA VAL A 111 5.24 28.98 6.56
C VAL A 111 6.11 30.23 6.39
N ASN A 112 6.07 30.83 5.19
CA ASN A 112 6.83 32.04 4.86
C ASN A 112 8.32 31.97 5.24
N ASN A 113 8.99 30.87 4.83
CA ASN A 113 10.41 30.59 5.11
C ASN A 113 10.79 30.26 6.56
N VAL A 114 9.83 30.05 7.46
CA VAL A 114 10.11 29.46 8.79
C VAL A 114 10.74 28.08 8.65
N TYR A 115 10.31 27.31 7.64
CA TYR A 115 10.91 26.02 7.29
C TYR A 115 11.80 26.14 6.05
N LYS A 116 12.93 25.40 6.05
CA LYS A 116 13.80 25.27 4.86
C LYS A 116 13.16 24.45 3.72
N ARG A 117 11.98 23.88 3.95
CA ARG A 117 11.22 23.00 3.03
C ARG A 117 9.72 23.21 3.21
N SER A 118 8.94 22.94 2.17
CA SER A 118 7.49 22.90 2.29
C SER A 118 6.99 21.53 2.71
N VAL A 119 6.07 21.50 3.67
CA VAL A 119 5.39 20.30 4.20
C VAL A 119 3.87 20.42 4.01
N PRO A 120 3.12 19.30 3.90
CA PRO A 120 1.69 19.35 3.67
C PRO A 120 0.97 19.93 4.88
N ILE A 121 0.18 20.98 4.67
CA ILE A 121 -0.66 21.62 5.70
C ILE A 121 -2.15 21.29 5.52
N LYS A 122 -2.55 20.92 4.30
CA LYS A 122 -3.89 20.40 3.98
C LYS A 122 -3.81 19.32 2.91
N ILE A 123 -4.64 18.29 3.07
CA ILE A 123 -4.87 17.23 2.08
C ILE A 123 -6.35 17.26 1.77
N PHE A 124 -6.75 17.28 0.50
CA PHE A 124 -8.16 17.27 0.10
C PHE A 124 -8.49 16.02 -0.70
N ALA A 125 -9.67 15.47 -0.44
CA ALA A 125 -10.31 14.50 -1.31
C ALA A 125 -10.83 15.19 -2.58
N ALA A 126 -11.15 14.41 -3.61
CA ALA A 126 -11.75 14.91 -4.85
C ALA A 126 -13.06 15.70 -4.59
N ILE A 127 -13.80 15.34 -3.54
CA ILE A 127 -15.04 16.02 -3.07
C ILE A 127 -14.81 17.35 -2.36
N GLY A 128 -13.57 17.77 -2.17
CA GLY A 128 -13.24 19.03 -1.47
C GLY A 128 -13.18 18.95 0.04
N ARG A 129 -13.58 17.84 0.69
CA ARG A 129 -13.29 17.60 2.12
C ARG A 129 -11.79 17.47 2.37
N SER A 130 -11.33 17.88 3.55
CA SER A 130 -9.89 18.01 3.81
C SER A 130 -9.46 17.62 5.21
N LEU A 131 -8.27 17.02 5.29
CA LEU A 131 -7.51 16.90 6.53
C LEU A 131 -6.57 18.09 6.68
N LYS A 132 -6.47 18.62 7.91
CA LYS A 132 -5.50 19.66 8.28
C LYS A 132 -4.33 19.01 9.02
N LEU A 133 -3.12 19.40 8.65
CA LEU A 133 -1.88 18.94 9.29
C LEU A 133 -1.22 20.15 9.96
N SER A 134 -0.97 20.05 11.27
CA SER A 134 -0.33 21.12 12.05
C SER A 134 1.10 20.73 12.40
N TRP A 135 1.99 21.72 12.36
CA TRP A 135 3.42 21.53 12.48
C TRP A 135 4.02 22.54 13.43
N THR A 136 5.09 22.17 14.12
CA THR A 136 5.91 23.07 14.93
C THR A 136 7.37 23.07 14.46
N PRO A 137 8.04 24.24 14.41
CA PRO A 137 9.47 24.29 14.15
C PRO A 137 10.26 23.83 15.37
N VAL A 138 11.20 22.90 15.16
CA VAL A 138 12.29 22.65 16.11
C VAL A 138 13.60 22.78 15.36
N LEU A 139 14.42 23.78 15.69
CA LEU A 139 15.66 24.11 14.97
C LEU A 139 15.45 24.24 13.44
N SER A 140 14.36 24.90 13.03
CA SER A 140 13.92 25.05 11.63
C SER A 140 13.53 23.75 10.90
N VAL A 141 13.47 22.61 11.61
CA VAL A 141 12.92 21.35 11.09
C VAL A 141 11.43 21.28 11.45
N PRO A 142 10.52 21.16 10.46
CA PRO A 142 9.09 21.00 10.74
C PRO A 142 8.81 19.62 11.34
N ARG A 143 8.17 19.59 12.52
CA ARG A 143 7.66 18.37 13.17
C ARG A 143 6.15 18.37 13.16
N LEU A 144 5.55 17.27 12.69
CA LEU A 144 4.10 17.11 12.68
C LEU A 144 3.63 16.97 14.13
N THR A 145 2.64 17.76 14.53
CA THR A 145 2.08 17.70 15.89
C THR A 145 0.65 17.22 15.91
N LYS A 146 -0.08 17.38 14.80
CA LYS A 146 -1.52 17.09 14.77
C LYS A 146 -2.03 16.84 13.37
N VAL A 147 -2.98 15.91 13.24
CA VAL A 147 -3.83 15.72 12.04
C VAL A 147 -5.28 15.82 12.49
N SER A 148 -6.08 16.66 11.85
CA SER A 148 -7.49 16.86 12.19
C SER A 148 -8.41 16.82 10.97
N ASP A 149 -9.66 16.43 11.20
CA ASP A 149 -10.80 16.55 10.27
C ASP A 149 -11.83 17.49 10.89
N GLY A 150 -11.95 18.71 10.36
CA GLY A 150 -12.74 19.76 11.00
C GLY A 150 -12.22 20.11 12.39
N SER A 151 -13.10 20.02 13.40
CA SER A 151 -12.79 20.25 14.82
C SER A 151 -12.24 19.01 15.53
N GLN A 152 -12.34 17.81 14.94
CA GLN A 152 -11.90 16.58 15.59
C GLN A 152 -10.42 16.30 15.28
N ASP A 153 -9.65 16.12 16.34
CA ASP A 153 -8.28 15.64 16.24
C ASP A 153 -8.28 14.13 15.99
N LEU A 154 -7.66 13.72 14.89
CA LEU A 154 -7.51 12.31 14.53
C LEU A 154 -6.23 11.71 15.11
N LEU A 155 -5.20 12.55 15.22
CA LEU A 155 -3.87 12.17 15.65
C LEU A 155 -3.20 13.36 16.34
N THR A 156 -2.56 13.12 17.48
CA THR A 156 -1.62 14.07 18.10
C THR A 156 -0.26 13.43 18.29
N ILE A 157 0.79 14.24 18.16
CA ILE A 157 2.18 13.80 18.23
C ILE A 157 2.91 14.74 19.18
N LYS A 158 3.55 14.16 20.20
CA LYS A 158 4.42 14.89 21.12
C LYS A 158 5.84 14.34 21.00
N CYS A 159 6.76 15.21 20.63
CA CYS A 159 8.18 14.86 20.52
C CYS A 159 8.94 15.42 21.73
N GLU A 160 9.43 14.55 22.59
CA GLU A 160 10.25 14.90 23.75
C GLU A 160 11.69 14.37 23.58
N SER A 161 12.58 14.73 24.49
CA SER A 161 13.95 14.22 24.46
C SER A 161 13.96 12.74 24.88
N GLY A 162 14.37 11.85 23.98
CA GLY A 162 14.51 10.42 24.29
C GLY A 162 13.22 9.59 24.23
N SER A 163 12.05 10.23 24.27
CA SER A 163 10.75 9.57 24.12
C SER A 163 9.80 10.44 23.30
N SER A 164 8.92 9.84 22.52
CA SER A 164 7.90 10.56 21.76
C SER A 164 6.62 9.75 21.72
N THR A 165 5.47 10.41 21.68
CA THR A 165 4.18 9.75 21.67
C THR A 165 3.39 10.11 20.42
N VAL A 166 2.64 9.13 19.94
CA VAL A 166 1.67 9.29 18.84
C VAL A 166 0.35 8.77 19.35
N THR A 167 -0.58 9.67 19.63
CA THR A 167 -1.91 9.36 20.16
C THR A 167 -2.93 9.46 19.05
N CYS A 168 -3.53 8.32 18.71
CA CYS A 168 -4.63 8.19 17.76
C CYS A 168 -5.95 8.45 18.50
N HIS A 169 -6.89 9.13 17.85
CA HIS A 169 -8.21 9.47 18.40
C HIS A 169 -8.14 10.06 19.82
N PRO A 170 -7.35 11.12 20.05
CA PRO A 170 -7.26 11.75 21.36
C PRO A 170 -8.64 12.23 21.83
N GLU A 171 -8.84 12.24 23.14
CA GLU A 171 -10.08 12.70 23.79
C GLU A 171 -11.34 11.87 23.44
N THR A 172 -11.16 10.67 22.89
CA THR A 172 -12.25 9.70 22.69
C THR A 172 -11.98 8.40 23.48
N PRO A 173 -13.02 7.59 23.76
CA PRO A 173 -12.84 6.27 24.39
C PRO A 173 -11.93 5.32 23.62
N GLU A 174 -11.78 5.53 22.31
CA GLU A 174 -10.93 4.75 21.40
C GLU A 174 -9.47 5.26 21.33
N SER A 175 -9.10 6.20 22.21
CA SER A 175 -7.75 6.77 22.25
C SER A 175 -6.69 5.69 22.48
N GLY A 176 -5.72 5.62 21.56
CA GLY A 176 -4.60 4.68 21.63
C GLY A 176 -3.28 5.40 21.43
N THR A 177 -2.30 5.18 22.31
CA THR A 177 -1.00 5.88 22.25
C THR A 177 0.14 4.91 21.99
N PHE A 178 0.89 5.16 20.90
CA PHE A 178 2.19 4.57 20.67
C PHE A 178 3.26 5.35 21.44
N VAL A 179 4.22 4.65 22.04
CA VAL A 179 5.37 5.27 22.71
C VAL A 179 6.64 4.87 21.96
N LEU A 180 7.37 5.87 21.47
CA LEU A 180 8.55 5.73 20.64
C LEU A 180 9.78 6.14 21.45
N THR A 181 10.53 5.17 21.93
CA THR A 181 11.71 5.38 22.77
C THR A 181 12.97 5.43 21.91
N GLN A 182 13.83 6.39 22.20
CA GLN A 182 15.11 6.56 21.54
C GLN A 182 16.27 6.24 22.49
N LYS A 183 17.32 5.66 21.93
CA LYS A 183 18.63 5.49 22.55
C LYS A 183 19.69 5.99 21.58
N ASP A 184 20.63 6.82 22.06
CA ASP A 184 21.72 7.37 21.24
C ASP A 184 21.24 8.08 19.94
N LYS A 185 20.13 8.81 20.01
CA LYS A 185 19.47 9.48 18.86
C LYS A 185 19.03 8.51 17.75
N ARG A 186 18.64 7.30 18.12
CA ARG A 186 18.06 6.25 17.25
C ARG A 186 16.83 5.67 17.92
N LEU A 187 15.79 5.37 17.14
CA LEU A 187 14.60 4.68 17.64
C LEU A 187 14.96 3.27 18.07
N SER A 188 14.83 2.95 19.35
CA SER A 188 15.14 1.61 19.89
C SER A 188 13.88 0.78 20.13
N HIS A 189 12.76 1.43 20.45
CA HIS A 189 11.51 0.73 20.76
C HIS A 189 10.29 1.52 20.29
N VAL A 190 9.26 0.82 19.80
CA VAL A 190 7.92 1.36 19.54
C VAL A 190 6.93 0.48 20.29
N LYS A 191 6.44 0.99 21.42
CA LYS A 191 5.42 0.35 22.24
C LYS A 191 4.05 0.51 21.59
N LEU A 192 3.28 -0.57 21.54
CA LEU A 192 1.89 -0.54 21.08
C LEU A 192 0.97 0.15 22.11
N PRO A 193 -0.15 0.73 21.67
CA PRO A 193 -1.24 1.12 22.56
C PRO A 193 -1.72 -0.10 23.39
N GLY A 194 -1.86 0.06 24.71
CA GLY A 194 -2.31 -0.99 25.63
C GLY A 194 -3.15 -0.43 26.78
N ASP A 195 -3.81 -1.32 27.53
CA ASP A 195 -4.79 -1.00 28.59
C ASP A 195 -4.16 -0.55 29.93
N GLY A 196 -2.83 -0.33 29.97
CA GLY A 196 -2.11 0.11 31.17
C GLY A 196 -2.00 -0.93 32.29
N LYS A 197 -2.56 -2.14 32.13
CA LYS A 197 -2.61 -3.19 33.15
C LYS A 197 -1.59 -4.33 32.96
N SER A 198 -0.84 -4.34 31.85
CA SER A 198 0.25 -5.29 31.63
C SER A 198 1.61 -4.62 31.86
N SER A 199 2.34 -5.10 32.87
CA SER A 199 3.71 -4.68 33.21
C SER A 199 4.78 -5.30 32.30
N THR A 200 4.40 -5.97 31.22
CA THR A 200 5.40 -6.52 30.29
C THR A 200 5.80 -5.47 29.26
N ASP A 201 7.03 -4.96 29.38
CA ASP A 201 7.75 -4.10 28.41
C ASP A 201 7.90 -4.71 26.99
N ALA A 202 7.20 -5.81 26.69
CA ALA A 202 7.42 -6.67 25.53
C ALA A 202 6.43 -6.47 24.37
N GLN A 203 5.33 -5.72 24.55
CA GLN A 203 4.34 -5.51 23.47
C GLN A 203 4.72 -4.30 22.60
N GLY A 204 5.70 -4.51 21.73
CA GLY A 204 6.18 -3.48 20.81
C GLY A 204 7.23 -3.98 19.84
N TRP A 205 7.65 -3.10 18.93
CA TRP A 205 8.80 -3.36 18.06
C TRP A 205 10.10 -2.96 18.75
N ASN A 206 11.12 -3.81 18.66
CA ASN A 206 12.48 -3.49 19.08
C ASN A 206 13.41 -3.37 17.88
N PHE A 207 14.32 -2.40 17.93
CA PHE A 207 15.25 -2.07 16.86
C PHE A 207 16.68 -2.03 17.39
N ILE A 208 17.56 -2.85 16.81
CA ILE A 208 19.00 -2.86 17.13
C ILE A 208 19.77 -2.42 15.89
N TYR A 209 20.77 -1.58 16.11
CA TYR A 209 21.62 -1.03 15.05
C TYR A 209 23.05 -1.53 15.19
N LYS A 210 23.70 -1.69 14.05
CA LYS A 210 25.15 -1.90 13.95
C LYS A 210 25.76 -0.76 13.13
N LYS A 211 26.87 -0.20 13.62
CA LYS A 211 27.66 0.76 12.85
C LYS A 211 28.52 -0.01 11.85
N ILE A 212 28.38 0.30 10.57
CA ILE A 212 29.18 -0.26 9.49
C ILE A 212 29.66 0.91 8.65
N THR A 213 30.98 1.09 8.58
CA THR A 213 31.61 2.31 8.05
C THR A 213 31.08 3.57 8.80
N ASN A 214 30.46 4.51 8.10
CA ASN A 214 29.89 5.75 8.65
C ASN A 214 28.37 5.68 8.85
N LEU A 215 27.72 4.56 8.53
CA LEU A 215 26.26 4.39 8.61
C LEU A 215 25.87 3.52 9.82
N HIS A 216 24.74 3.85 10.44
CA HIS A 216 24.12 3.02 11.50
C HIS A 216 22.93 2.30 10.89
N LEU A 217 23.10 1.00 10.64
CA LEU A 217 22.14 0.17 9.93
C LEU A 217 21.36 -0.67 10.92
N LEU A 218 20.06 -0.87 10.68
CA LEU A 218 19.28 -1.85 11.45
C LEU A 218 19.88 -3.25 11.26
N SER A 219 20.37 -3.87 12.33
CA SER A 219 20.89 -5.24 12.32
C SER A 219 19.90 -6.25 12.90
N GLN A 220 18.91 -5.78 13.66
CA GLN A 220 17.83 -6.62 14.16
C GLN A 220 16.53 -5.83 14.33
N VAL A 221 15.40 -6.46 14.00
CA VAL A 221 14.06 -5.99 14.30
C VAL A 221 13.29 -7.12 14.97
N THR A 222 12.79 -6.89 16.18
CA THR A 222 11.89 -7.83 16.86
C THR A 222 10.48 -7.28 16.78
N SER A 223 9.53 -8.09 16.35
CA SER A 223 8.11 -7.74 16.27
C SER A 223 7.39 -7.93 17.62
N PRO A 224 6.17 -7.38 17.80
CA PRO A 224 5.38 -7.54 19.02
C PRO A 224 5.03 -9.00 19.37
N THR A 225 5.08 -9.92 18.41
CA THR A 225 4.88 -11.37 18.64
C THR A 225 6.15 -12.09 19.09
N GLY A 226 7.27 -11.38 19.21
CA GLY A 226 8.58 -11.96 19.51
C GLY A 226 9.32 -12.50 18.29
N LEU A 227 8.76 -12.42 17.08
CA LEU A 227 9.49 -12.80 15.86
C LEU A 227 10.67 -11.86 15.65
N VAL A 228 11.87 -12.45 15.60
CA VAL A 228 13.14 -11.75 15.42
C VAL A 228 13.56 -11.83 13.97
N LYS A 229 13.90 -10.68 13.41
CA LYS A 229 14.50 -10.54 12.10
C LYS A 229 15.89 -9.96 12.23
N MET A 230 16.91 -10.68 11.76
CA MET A 230 18.29 -10.20 11.74
C MET A 230 18.68 -9.71 10.35
N MET A 231 19.61 -8.77 10.23
CA MET A 231 20.13 -8.25 8.95
C MET A 231 21.66 -8.25 9.00
N THR A 232 22.28 -8.83 7.98
CA THR A 232 23.74 -8.80 7.82
C THR A 232 24.09 -7.86 6.68
N TYR A 233 25.21 -7.15 6.76
CA TYR A 233 25.65 -6.28 5.67
C TYR A 233 27.11 -6.56 5.35
N LYS A 234 27.48 -6.41 4.08
CA LYS A 234 28.88 -6.38 3.67
C LYS A 234 29.43 -4.96 3.85
N PRO A 235 30.64 -4.80 4.40
CA PRO A 235 31.27 -3.48 4.56
C PRO A 235 31.54 -2.76 3.23
N THR A 236 31.76 -3.52 2.16
CA THR A 236 31.99 -3.05 0.78
C THR A 236 30.79 -3.44 -0.08
N GLY A 237 30.04 -2.49 -0.62
CA GLY A 237 28.98 -2.77 -1.60
C GLY A 237 29.39 -2.42 -3.04
N PHE A 238 28.43 -2.05 -3.89
CA PHE A 238 28.69 -1.87 -5.32
C PHE A 238 29.47 -0.58 -5.61
N VAL A 239 30.44 -0.69 -6.53
CA VAL A 239 31.14 0.45 -7.11
C VAL A 239 30.22 1.10 -8.14
N PHE A 240 30.03 2.42 -8.06
CA PHE A 240 29.24 3.13 -9.08
C PHE A 240 29.97 3.17 -10.42
N PRO A 241 29.26 3.02 -11.56
CA PRO A 241 29.83 3.25 -12.88
C PRO A 241 30.43 4.66 -13.01
N GLU A 242 31.55 4.82 -13.72
CA GLU A 242 32.25 6.11 -13.90
C GLU A 242 31.59 7.06 -14.93
N VAL A 243 30.42 6.70 -15.47
CA VAL A 243 29.77 7.46 -16.56
C VAL A 243 29.15 8.79 -16.12
N PRO A 244 29.10 9.81 -17.02
CA PRO A 244 28.49 11.10 -16.73
C PRO A 244 27.00 10.95 -16.38
N LEU A 245 26.60 11.53 -15.25
CA LEU A 245 25.24 11.50 -14.70
C LEU A 245 24.22 12.26 -15.57
N SER A 246 23.90 11.73 -16.76
CA SER A 246 22.72 12.16 -17.52
C SER A 246 21.59 11.17 -17.23
N HIS A 247 20.67 11.59 -16.35
CA HIS A 247 19.33 11.01 -16.21
C HIS A 247 19.22 9.63 -15.56
N THR A 248 19.93 9.36 -14.47
CA THR A 248 19.48 8.34 -13.50
C THR A 248 19.88 8.76 -12.09
N VAL A 249 18.91 8.86 -11.18
CA VAL A 249 19.15 9.22 -9.77
C VAL A 249 19.70 8.00 -9.06
N TYR A 250 21.02 7.91 -9.00
CA TYR A 250 21.75 6.96 -8.17
C TYR A 250 22.13 7.64 -6.85
N PRO A 251 21.70 7.15 -5.68
CA PRO A 251 22.08 7.76 -4.41
C PRO A 251 23.50 7.38 -3.99
N GLY A 252 24.43 8.34 -4.10
CA GLY A 252 25.69 8.47 -3.34
C GLY A 252 26.79 7.46 -3.66
N LYS A 253 28.07 7.92 -3.74
CA LYS A 253 29.27 7.20 -4.21
C LYS A 253 29.58 5.78 -3.68
N ASN A 254 28.86 5.23 -2.70
CA ASN A 254 29.00 3.86 -2.21
C ASN A 254 27.62 3.33 -1.74
N SER A 255 27.09 2.27 -2.36
CA SER A 255 25.97 1.51 -1.80
C SER A 255 26.53 0.40 -0.91
N LEU A 256 25.84 0.04 0.16
CA LEU A 256 26.24 -1.09 1.03
C LEU A 256 25.43 -2.31 0.61
N GLN A 257 26.06 -3.48 0.48
CA GLN A 257 25.30 -4.70 0.19
C GLN A 257 24.67 -5.24 1.47
N SER A 258 23.34 -5.40 1.49
CA SER A 258 22.65 -6.18 2.52
C SER A 258 22.64 -7.67 2.13
N LYS A 259 22.97 -8.51 3.10
CA LYS A 259 22.97 -9.97 3.01
C LYS A 259 21.88 -10.52 3.96
N PRO A 260 21.37 -11.72 3.70
CA PRO A 260 20.01 -12.18 4.00
C PRO A 260 19.51 -11.90 5.41
N SER A 261 18.18 -11.71 5.53
CA SER A 261 17.52 -11.68 6.83
C SER A 261 17.08 -13.07 7.28
N THR A 262 17.23 -13.35 8.57
CA THR A 262 16.80 -14.61 9.20
C THR A 262 15.59 -14.34 10.09
N HIS A 263 14.51 -15.11 9.91
CA HIS A 263 13.40 -15.14 10.87
C HIS A 263 13.66 -16.22 11.92
N ILE A 264 13.65 -15.83 13.20
CA ILE A 264 13.78 -16.74 14.33
C ILE A 264 12.56 -16.61 15.24
N GLN A 265 11.97 -17.74 15.61
CA GLN A 265 11.05 -17.87 16.74
C GLN A 265 11.65 -18.87 17.72
N GLY A 266 11.91 -18.44 18.95
CA GLY A 266 12.73 -19.23 19.90
C GLY A 266 14.18 -19.34 19.41
N MET A 267 14.59 -20.52 18.90
CA MET A 267 15.93 -20.80 18.36
C MET A 267 15.93 -21.37 16.92
N THR A 268 14.75 -21.53 16.28
CA THR A 268 14.66 -22.15 14.94
C THR A 268 14.56 -21.10 13.85
N ILE A 269 15.39 -21.23 12.81
CA ILE A 269 15.30 -20.40 11.59
C ILE A 269 14.07 -20.85 10.80
N ILE A 270 13.03 -20.03 10.73
CA ILE A 270 11.80 -20.36 9.98
C ILE A 270 11.98 -20.09 8.48
N THR A 271 12.59 -18.95 8.16
CA THR A 271 12.82 -18.55 6.77
C THR A 271 14.09 -17.71 6.66
N SER A 272 14.86 -17.93 5.61
CA SER A 272 15.97 -17.04 5.22
C SER A 272 15.92 -16.78 3.72
N TRP A 273 16.30 -15.59 3.27
CA TRP A 273 16.40 -15.30 1.83
C TRP A 273 17.58 -14.43 1.47
N GLU A 274 18.26 -14.75 0.38
CA GLU A 274 19.44 -14.07 -0.14
C GLU A 274 19.18 -13.49 -1.53
N HIS A 275 19.65 -12.26 -1.76
CA HIS A 275 19.69 -11.67 -3.10
C HIS A 275 21.14 -11.59 -3.58
N SER A 276 21.33 -11.79 -4.88
CA SER A 276 22.56 -11.40 -5.58
C SER A 276 22.20 -10.51 -6.76
N TYR A 277 23.12 -9.64 -7.16
CA TYR A 277 22.93 -8.68 -8.24
C TYR A 277 24.04 -8.81 -9.27
N VAL A 278 23.81 -8.28 -10.46
CA VAL A 278 24.83 -8.13 -11.51
C VAL A 278 25.85 -7.09 -11.03
N ASN A 279 27.10 -7.51 -10.85
CA ASN A 279 28.20 -6.66 -10.40
C ASN A 279 29.20 -6.42 -11.53
N ASP A 280 28.80 -5.62 -12.51
CA ASP A 280 29.63 -5.30 -13.68
C ASP A 280 29.44 -3.82 -14.02
N PRO A 281 30.31 -2.90 -13.55
CA PRO A 281 30.12 -1.44 -13.72
C PRO A 281 30.02 -0.97 -15.17
N ASP A 282 30.54 -1.77 -16.12
CA ASP A 282 30.50 -1.47 -17.55
C ASP A 282 29.21 -1.96 -18.22
N SER A 283 28.44 -2.80 -17.53
CA SER A 283 27.17 -3.32 -18.01
C SER A 283 26.01 -2.37 -17.71
N VAL A 284 25.10 -2.23 -18.68
CA VAL A 284 23.80 -1.55 -18.51
C VAL A 284 22.91 -2.22 -17.46
N ASP A 285 23.19 -3.48 -17.12
CA ASP A 285 22.48 -4.25 -16.10
C ASP A 285 23.14 -4.16 -14.71
N HIS A 286 24.18 -3.35 -14.53
CA HIS A 286 24.82 -3.15 -13.23
C HIS A 286 23.79 -2.82 -12.13
N GLY A 287 23.82 -3.58 -11.03
CA GLY A 287 22.91 -3.40 -9.91
C GLY A 287 21.50 -3.98 -10.11
N HIS A 288 21.20 -4.59 -11.27
CA HIS A 288 19.99 -5.39 -11.41
C HIS A 288 20.07 -6.71 -10.61
N VAL A 289 18.94 -7.17 -10.06
CA VAL A 289 18.87 -8.44 -9.30
C VAL A 289 19.23 -9.59 -10.23
N ARG A 290 20.21 -10.41 -9.87
CA ARG A 290 20.57 -11.62 -10.63
C ARG A 290 19.85 -12.85 -10.09
N GLN A 291 19.71 -12.94 -8.76
CA GLN A 291 19.17 -14.13 -8.09
C GLN A 291 18.48 -13.76 -6.78
N HIS A 292 17.44 -14.50 -6.44
CA HIS A 292 16.81 -14.51 -5.12
C HIS A 292 16.64 -15.96 -4.67
N ILE A 293 17.23 -16.33 -3.54
CA ILE A 293 17.08 -17.65 -2.91
C ILE A 293 16.24 -17.47 -1.66
N ASN A 294 15.24 -18.30 -1.43
CA ASN A 294 14.44 -18.33 -0.22
C ASN A 294 14.45 -19.76 0.34
N LYS A 295 14.96 -19.95 1.57
CA LYS A 295 15.02 -21.24 2.27
C LYS A 295 13.99 -21.26 3.38
N LEU A 296 13.08 -22.23 3.34
CA LEU A 296 12.21 -22.57 4.46
C LEU A 296 12.94 -23.51 5.42
N ASN A 297 12.83 -23.26 6.72
CA ASN A 297 13.51 -24.00 7.79
C ASN A 297 15.03 -24.14 7.63
N GLY A 298 15.66 -23.27 6.83
CA GLY A 298 17.07 -23.39 6.46
C GLY A 298 17.41 -24.51 5.45
N GLU A 299 16.47 -25.40 5.13
CA GLU A 299 16.73 -26.64 4.39
C GLU A 299 16.17 -26.66 2.96
N TYR A 300 15.05 -26.00 2.70
CA TYR A 300 14.32 -26.14 1.44
C TYR A 300 14.44 -24.87 0.57
N PRO A 301 15.47 -24.75 -0.29
CA PRO A 301 15.68 -23.57 -1.11
C PRO A 301 14.71 -23.53 -2.31
N SER A 302 13.98 -22.43 -2.44
CA SER A 302 13.40 -21.99 -3.70
C SER A 302 14.26 -20.87 -4.28
N MET A 303 14.47 -20.87 -5.58
CA MET A 303 15.35 -19.93 -6.28
C MET A 303 14.58 -19.20 -7.36
N ARG A 304 14.86 -17.91 -7.53
CA ARG A 304 14.44 -17.09 -8.66
C ARG A 304 15.67 -16.52 -9.33
N LEU A 305 15.84 -16.80 -10.62
CA LEU A 305 16.91 -16.27 -11.45
C LEU A 305 16.31 -15.23 -12.40
N PHE A 306 17.05 -14.14 -12.59
CA PHE A 306 16.64 -13.02 -13.44
C PHE A 306 17.67 -12.85 -14.55
N GLU A 307 17.19 -12.79 -15.79
CA GLU A 307 18.01 -12.50 -16.97
C GLU A 307 17.43 -11.29 -17.68
N TYR A 308 18.30 -10.38 -18.09
CA TYR A 308 17.94 -9.11 -18.69
C TYR A 308 18.33 -9.07 -20.16
N GLY A 309 17.54 -8.35 -20.95
CA GLY A 309 17.82 -8.08 -22.34
C GLY A 309 17.25 -6.74 -22.75
N HIS A 310 17.99 -6.00 -23.57
CA HIS A 310 17.58 -4.71 -24.08
C HIS A 310 17.17 -4.83 -25.55
N THR A 311 16.09 -4.17 -25.91
CA THR A 311 15.58 -4.16 -27.29
C THR A 311 15.86 -2.81 -27.94
N GLN A 312 15.96 -2.77 -29.28
CA GLN A 312 16.16 -1.54 -30.05
C GLN A 312 15.03 -0.51 -29.83
N ALA A 313 13.85 -0.94 -29.37
CA ALA A 313 12.72 -0.07 -29.04
C ALA A 313 12.78 0.51 -27.60
N HIS A 314 13.95 0.54 -26.97
CA HIS A 314 14.15 0.99 -25.57
C HIS A 314 13.22 0.28 -24.59
N CYS A 315 13.03 -1.03 -24.77
CA CYS A 315 12.33 -1.87 -23.80
C CYS A 315 13.32 -2.77 -23.07
N LEU A 316 13.13 -2.89 -21.75
CA LEU A 316 13.80 -3.85 -20.89
C LEU A 316 12.97 -5.13 -20.87
N LYS A 317 13.60 -6.23 -21.25
CA LYS A 317 13.07 -7.58 -21.20
C LYS A 317 13.67 -8.31 -20.01
N THR A 318 12.83 -8.79 -19.11
CA THR A 318 13.23 -9.56 -17.92
C THR A 318 12.65 -10.96 -17.99
N LYS A 319 13.50 -11.97 -18.07
CA LYS A 319 13.09 -13.37 -17.90
C LYS A 319 13.28 -13.77 -16.44
N ILE A 320 12.27 -14.41 -15.86
CA ILE A 320 12.28 -14.84 -14.46
C ILE A 320 12.10 -16.36 -14.46
N LYS A 321 13.14 -17.09 -14.06
CA LYS A 321 13.09 -18.55 -13.87
C LYS A 321 12.95 -18.84 -12.38
N ILE A 322 11.87 -19.50 -11.98
CA ILE A 322 11.62 -19.95 -10.61
C ILE A 322 11.95 -21.44 -10.55
N MET A 323 12.75 -21.86 -9.58
CA MET A 323 13.10 -23.25 -9.30
C MET A 323 12.69 -23.56 -7.86
N SER A 324 11.90 -24.61 -7.66
CA SER A 324 11.57 -25.12 -6.32
C SER A 324 12.69 -26.03 -5.78
N PHE A 325 12.58 -26.41 -4.51
CA PHE A 325 13.60 -27.21 -3.83
C PHE A 325 13.76 -28.62 -4.41
N ASP A 326 12.71 -29.14 -5.02
CA ASP A 326 12.62 -30.44 -5.70
C ASP A 326 13.07 -30.38 -7.18
N GLY A 327 13.59 -29.23 -7.63
CA GLY A 327 14.15 -29.07 -8.97
C GLY A 327 13.13 -28.77 -10.07
N LEU A 328 11.83 -28.67 -9.76
CA LEU A 328 10.84 -28.20 -10.73
C LEU A 328 11.11 -26.74 -11.08
N ALA A 329 10.95 -26.38 -12.35
CA ALA A 329 11.21 -25.03 -12.82
C ALA A 329 10.08 -24.49 -13.69
N VAL A 330 9.72 -23.23 -13.45
CA VAL A 330 8.80 -22.46 -14.30
C VAL A 330 9.47 -21.16 -14.72
N GLN A 331 9.04 -20.60 -15.85
CA GLN A 331 9.61 -19.39 -16.39
C GLN A 331 8.52 -18.41 -16.80
N SER A 332 8.70 -17.14 -16.47
CA SER A 332 7.90 -16.03 -16.97
C SER A 332 8.79 -14.98 -17.61
N GLU A 333 8.16 -14.04 -18.33
CA GLU A 333 8.85 -12.98 -19.04
C GLU A 333 8.04 -11.69 -18.95
N VAL A 334 8.70 -10.56 -18.71
CA VAL A 334 8.07 -9.24 -18.71
C VAL A 334 8.90 -8.32 -19.59
N VAL A 335 8.23 -7.53 -20.44
CA VAL A 335 8.85 -6.51 -21.28
C VAL A 335 8.23 -5.16 -20.93
N CYS A 336 9.04 -4.22 -20.48
CA CYS A 336 8.61 -2.87 -20.08
C CYS A 336 9.33 -1.80 -20.89
N SER A 337 8.66 -0.67 -21.12
CA SER A 337 9.32 0.54 -21.66
C SER A 337 10.32 1.09 -20.64
N GLN A 338 11.56 1.36 -21.06
CA GLN A 338 12.57 1.97 -20.19
C GLN A 338 12.27 3.43 -19.86
N PHE A 339 11.46 4.11 -20.68
CA PHE A 339 11.09 5.52 -20.46
C PHE A 339 9.90 5.69 -19.51
N THR A 340 8.86 4.88 -19.68
CA THR A 340 7.59 5.04 -18.95
C THR A 340 7.37 4.01 -17.85
N GLY A 341 8.14 2.92 -17.85
CA GLY A 341 7.92 1.75 -16.99
C GLY A 341 6.68 0.93 -17.36
N ALA A 342 5.94 1.31 -18.40
CA ALA A 342 4.71 0.62 -18.79
C ALA A 342 5.01 -0.79 -19.35
N THR A 343 4.25 -1.79 -18.89
CA THR A 343 4.37 -3.18 -19.36
C THR A 343 3.84 -3.32 -20.78
N MET A 344 4.74 -3.58 -21.73
CA MET A 344 4.43 -3.75 -23.14
C MET A 344 3.99 -5.19 -23.46
N SER A 345 4.63 -6.18 -22.82
CA SER A 345 4.25 -7.58 -22.93
C SER A 345 4.60 -8.35 -21.67
N GLN A 346 3.84 -9.40 -21.37
CA GLN A 346 4.14 -10.37 -20.33
C GLN A 346 3.78 -11.77 -20.82
N ALA A 347 4.61 -12.75 -20.53
CA ALA A 347 4.28 -14.17 -20.68
C ALA A 347 4.30 -14.83 -19.29
N ASP A 348 3.23 -15.55 -18.96
CA ASP A 348 3.13 -16.30 -17.71
C ASP A 348 3.92 -17.62 -17.76
N GLN A 349 3.87 -18.37 -16.66
CA GLN A 349 4.50 -19.69 -16.51
C GLN A 349 3.99 -20.76 -17.49
N HIS A 350 2.80 -20.56 -18.05
CA HIS A 350 2.20 -21.42 -19.07
C HIS A 350 2.49 -20.92 -20.49
N ARG A 351 3.38 -19.91 -20.63
CA ARG A 351 3.76 -19.23 -21.87
C ARG A 351 2.59 -18.50 -22.55
N VAL A 352 1.50 -18.22 -21.84
CA VAL A 352 0.41 -17.40 -22.37
C VAL A 352 0.88 -15.95 -22.38
N ARG A 353 0.99 -15.38 -23.58
CA ARG A 353 1.48 -14.01 -23.77
C ARG A 353 0.34 -13.00 -23.83
N VAL A 354 0.48 -11.94 -23.05
CA VAL A 354 -0.35 -10.74 -23.07
C VAL A 354 0.49 -9.57 -23.60
N GLU A 355 -0.08 -8.76 -24.48
CA GLU A 355 0.54 -7.56 -25.03
C GLU A 355 -0.39 -6.36 -24.84
N SER A 356 0.18 -5.24 -24.39
CA SER A 356 -0.55 -4.01 -24.10
C SER A 356 0.00 -2.86 -24.93
N LYS A 357 -0.89 -2.09 -25.56
CA LYS A 357 -0.56 -0.82 -26.19
C LYS A 357 -1.10 0.32 -25.36
N HIS A 358 -0.29 1.37 -25.22
CA HIS A 358 -0.61 2.56 -24.48
C HIS A 358 -0.77 3.75 -25.43
N GLY A 359 -1.73 4.64 -25.16
CA GLY A 359 -1.90 5.90 -25.88
C GLY A 359 -0.91 6.97 -25.42
N ALA A 360 -0.99 8.16 -26.02
CA ALA A 360 -0.04 9.27 -25.80
C ALA A 360 0.12 9.70 -24.33
N ILE A 361 -0.94 9.56 -23.52
CA ILE A 361 -0.95 9.92 -22.09
C ILE A 361 -0.71 8.72 -21.14
N GLY A 362 -0.28 7.58 -21.69
CA GLY A 362 0.09 6.37 -20.94
C GLY A 362 -1.07 5.45 -20.53
N ARG A 363 -2.31 5.70 -20.97
CA ARG A 363 -3.46 4.80 -20.73
C ARG A 363 -3.46 3.62 -21.70
N VAL A 364 -3.86 2.43 -21.25
CA VAL A 364 -3.99 1.23 -22.10
C VAL A 364 -5.11 1.42 -23.11
N VAL A 365 -4.81 1.34 -24.41
CA VAL A 365 -5.80 1.47 -25.49
C VAL A 365 -6.14 0.14 -26.16
N LYS A 366 -5.27 -0.87 -26.01
CA LYS A 366 -5.48 -2.20 -26.59
C LYS A 366 -4.72 -3.25 -25.78
N VAL A 367 -5.38 -4.37 -25.52
CA VAL A 367 -4.78 -5.58 -24.93
C VAL A 367 -4.99 -6.74 -25.88
N LYS A 368 -3.95 -7.53 -26.14
CA LYS A 368 -4.02 -8.81 -26.85
C LYS A 368 -3.58 -9.91 -25.90
N ILE A 369 -4.32 -11.01 -25.85
CA ILE A 369 -4.05 -12.18 -25.02
C ILE A 369 -3.87 -13.39 -25.94
N GLY A 370 -2.95 -14.29 -25.59
CA GLY A 370 -2.64 -15.46 -26.40
C GLY A 370 -1.89 -15.10 -27.69
N THR A 371 -1.09 -14.02 -27.69
CA THR A 371 -0.30 -13.68 -28.89
C THR A 371 0.65 -14.83 -29.22
N GLY A 372 0.58 -15.31 -30.48
CA GLY A 372 1.33 -16.48 -30.94
C GLY A 372 0.55 -17.81 -30.86
N THR A 373 -0.71 -17.80 -30.42
CA THR A 373 -1.58 -18.99 -30.41
C THR A 373 -2.78 -18.83 -31.34
N LEU A 374 -3.48 -19.94 -31.63
CA LEU A 374 -4.75 -19.95 -32.37
C LEU A 374 -5.89 -19.25 -31.62
N TYR A 375 -5.76 -19.11 -30.29
CA TYR A 375 -6.80 -18.58 -29.40
C TYR A 375 -6.58 -17.10 -29.06
N LYS A 376 -5.95 -16.35 -29.96
CA LYS A 376 -5.69 -14.92 -29.74
C LYS A 376 -7.00 -14.15 -29.53
N ALA A 377 -7.07 -13.40 -28.45
CA ALA A 377 -8.20 -12.54 -28.12
C ALA A 377 -7.72 -11.09 -27.98
N MET A 378 -8.53 -10.14 -28.42
CA MET A 378 -8.21 -8.71 -28.35
C MET A 378 -9.28 -7.97 -27.59
N ARG A 379 -8.87 -7.01 -26.75
CA ARG A 379 -9.75 -6.04 -26.11
C ARG A 379 -9.31 -4.63 -26.49
N LYS A 380 -10.25 -3.78 -26.93
CA LYS A 380 -10.01 -2.36 -27.21
C LYS A 380 -10.57 -1.52 -26.06
N HIS A 381 -9.83 -0.49 -25.66
CA HIS A 381 -10.23 0.46 -24.61
C HIS A 381 -10.36 1.85 -25.22
N GLU A 382 -11.49 2.51 -24.97
CA GLU A 382 -11.79 3.85 -25.44
C GLU A 382 -12.21 4.72 -24.24
N TYR A 383 -11.65 5.91 -24.16
CA TYR A 383 -11.84 6.83 -23.05
C TYR A 383 -12.47 8.12 -23.59
N THR A 384 -13.62 8.50 -23.04
CA THR A 384 -14.30 9.75 -23.38
C THR A 384 -14.71 10.46 -22.10
N LEU A 385 -14.75 11.80 -22.11
CA LEU A 385 -15.41 12.54 -21.05
C LEU A 385 -16.93 12.29 -21.14
N SER A 386 -17.61 12.27 -19.99
CA SER A 386 -19.07 12.19 -19.97
C SER A 386 -19.69 13.43 -20.63
N LYS A 387 -20.93 13.32 -21.10
CA LYS A 387 -21.62 14.42 -21.81
C LYS A 387 -21.71 15.73 -21.02
N ASP A 388 -21.77 15.65 -19.69
CA ASP A 388 -21.79 16.80 -18.78
C ASP A 388 -20.40 17.32 -18.41
N GLY A 389 -19.33 16.69 -18.93
CA GLY A 389 -17.94 17.03 -18.69
C GLY A 389 -17.44 16.73 -17.27
N LYS A 390 -18.29 16.16 -16.40
CA LYS A 390 -17.97 15.96 -14.98
C LYS A 390 -17.33 14.61 -14.68
N GLY A 391 -17.40 13.64 -15.58
CA GLY A 391 -16.97 12.27 -15.37
C GLY A 391 -16.25 11.65 -16.55
N LEU A 392 -15.98 10.35 -16.44
CA LEU A 392 -15.25 9.56 -17.43
C LEU A 392 -16.05 8.34 -17.87
N GLU A 393 -16.18 8.16 -19.17
CA GLU A 393 -16.71 6.95 -19.78
C GLU A 393 -15.55 6.09 -20.32
N LEU A 394 -15.48 4.83 -19.88
CA LEU A 394 -14.56 3.81 -20.40
C LEU A 394 -15.36 2.77 -21.17
N THR A 395 -15.15 2.69 -22.48
CA THR A 395 -15.76 1.63 -23.31
C THR A 395 -14.73 0.54 -23.58
N LEU A 396 -15.06 -0.69 -23.18
CA LEU A 396 -14.29 -1.91 -23.39
C LEU A 396 -14.96 -2.73 -24.50
N THR A 397 -14.29 -2.96 -25.62
CA THR A 397 -14.76 -3.85 -26.68
C THR A 397 -14.00 -5.17 -26.60
N ASP A 398 -14.69 -6.30 -26.42
CA ASP A 398 -14.08 -7.62 -26.35
C ASP A 398 -13.76 -8.22 -27.74
N ALA A 399 -13.21 -9.43 -27.76
CA ALA A 399 -12.79 -10.09 -28.99
C ALA A 399 -13.95 -10.52 -29.89
N ARG A 400 -15.17 -10.60 -29.35
CA ARG A 400 -16.40 -10.92 -30.07
C ARG A 400 -17.14 -9.66 -30.53
N GLY A 401 -16.64 -8.47 -30.19
CA GLY A 401 -17.22 -7.18 -30.53
C GLY A 401 -18.15 -6.60 -29.46
N TYR A 402 -18.49 -7.33 -28.40
CA TYR A 402 -19.36 -6.81 -27.34
C TYR A 402 -18.68 -5.67 -26.60
N ARG A 403 -19.45 -4.60 -26.38
CA ARG A 403 -18.99 -3.38 -25.72
C ARG A 403 -19.58 -3.30 -24.32
N THR A 404 -18.72 -3.05 -23.33
CA THR A 404 -19.12 -2.67 -21.96
C THR A 404 -18.65 -1.25 -21.70
N ARG A 405 -19.57 -0.33 -21.42
CA ARG A 405 -19.28 1.04 -21.02
C ARG A 405 -19.40 1.19 -19.52
N ILE A 406 -18.34 1.66 -18.88
CA ILE A 406 -18.26 1.94 -17.46
C ILE A 406 -18.27 3.45 -17.28
N ILE A 407 -19.25 3.97 -16.55
CA ILE A 407 -19.41 5.40 -16.30
C ILE A 407 -18.92 5.70 -14.89
N HIS A 408 -18.01 6.67 -14.80
CA HIS A 408 -17.46 7.17 -13.56
C HIS A 408 -18.00 8.56 -13.28
N ASP A 409 -18.26 8.86 -12.01
CA ASP A 409 -18.55 10.21 -11.56
C ASP A 409 -17.26 11.07 -11.50
N ALA A 410 -17.40 12.32 -11.06
CA ALA A 410 -16.29 13.27 -10.90
C ALA A 410 -15.23 12.85 -9.88
N MET A 411 -15.53 11.84 -9.05
CA MET A 411 -14.61 11.29 -8.05
C MET A 411 -13.97 9.98 -8.53
N GLU A 412 -14.12 9.63 -9.82
CA GLU A 412 -13.68 8.37 -10.40
C GLU A 412 -14.38 7.12 -9.81
N ARG A 413 -15.54 7.28 -9.15
CA ARG A 413 -16.34 6.13 -8.67
C ARG A 413 -17.23 5.62 -9.78
N LYS A 414 -17.31 4.29 -9.91
CA LYS A 414 -18.15 3.63 -10.93
C LYS A 414 -19.60 3.60 -10.46
N PHE A 415 -20.47 4.35 -11.09
CA PHE A 415 -21.90 4.36 -10.69
C PHE A 415 -22.81 3.66 -11.69
N GLN A 416 -22.32 3.34 -12.90
CA GLN A 416 -23.14 2.69 -13.92
C GLN A 416 -22.33 1.84 -14.90
N TYR A 417 -22.87 0.68 -15.24
CA TYR A 417 -22.38 -0.19 -16.31
C TYR A 417 -23.44 -0.35 -17.37
N ASN A 418 -23.05 -0.13 -18.63
CA ASN A 418 -23.89 -0.40 -19.79
C ASN A 418 -23.25 -1.48 -20.66
N LYS A 419 -24.06 -2.33 -21.28
CA LYS A 419 -23.61 -3.33 -22.26
C LYS A 419 -24.35 -3.15 -23.59
N SER A 420 -23.63 -3.33 -24.69
CA SER A 420 -24.20 -3.28 -26.03
C SER A 420 -24.96 -4.56 -26.37
N GLU A 421 -26.04 -4.43 -27.14
CA GLU A 421 -26.80 -5.55 -27.71
C GLU A 421 -26.20 -6.05 -29.05
N ASN A 422 -26.81 -7.10 -29.61
CA ASN A 422 -26.57 -7.60 -30.98
C ASN A 422 -25.10 -7.75 -31.37
N GLY A 423 -24.34 -8.52 -30.58
CA GLY A 423 -22.94 -8.81 -30.88
C GLY A 423 -22.00 -7.60 -30.80
N GLY A 424 -22.44 -6.49 -30.19
CA GLY A 424 -21.65 -5.27 -30.10
C GLY A 424 -22.19 -4.11 -30.93
N ALA A 425 -22.95 -4.38 -31.99
CA ALA A 425 -23.41 -3.34 -32.91
C ALA A 425 -24.64 -2.57 -32.40
N GLY A 426 -25.41 -3.17 -31.47
CA GLY A 426 -26.60 -2.56 -30.90
C GLY A 426 -26.32 -1.45 -29.89
N ASP A 427 -27.40 -0.83 -29.45
CA ASP A 427 -27.39 0.22 -28.43
C ASP A 427 -26.94 -0.30 -27.07
N PHE A 428 -26.54 0.64 -26.21
CA PHE A 428 -26.16 0.36 -24.83
C PHE A 428 -27.40 0.29 -23.94
N ARG A 429 -27.55 -0.83 -23.23
CA ARG A 429 -28.51 -0.99 -22.13
C ARG A 429 -27.79 -0.89 -20.79
N ILE A 430 -28.44 -0.28 -19.81
CA ILE A 430 -27.94 -0.25 -18.43
C ILE A 430 -28.09 -1.65 -17.84
N VAL A 431 -27.01 -2.25 -17.34
CA VAL A 431 -27.02 -3.58 -16.72
C VAL A 431 -26.71 -3.55 -15.24
N GLN A 432 -26.12 -2.47 -14.74
CA GLN A 432 -25.84 -2.29 -13.32
C GLN A 432 -25.77 -0.82 -12.94
N GLN A 433 -26.31 -0.48 -11.77
CA GLN A 433 -26.17 0.84 -11.14
C GLN A 433 -25.67 0.68 -9.71
N LEU A 434 -24.80 1.59 -9.28
CA LEU A 434 -24.22 1.63 -7.94
C LEU A 434 -24.54 2.99 -7.34
N ASN A 435 -25.15 2.98 -6.16
CA ASN A 435 -25.41 4.19 -5.39
C ASN A 435 -24.42 4.29 -4.23
N TYR A 436 -24.12 5.52 -3.86
CA TYR A 436 -23.14 5.82 -2.84
C TYR A 436 -23.74 6.78 -1.82
N ASN A 437 -23.45 6.57 -0.53
CA ASN A 437 -23.77 7.56 0.49
C ASN A 437 -22.83 8.77 0.37
N ALA A 438 -23.10 9.79 1.20
CA ALA A 438 -22.26 10.98 1.27
C ALA A 438 -20.79 10.66 1.56
N LEU A 439 -20.50 9.55 2.26
CA LEU A 439 -19.15 9.11 2.62
C LEU A 439 -18.41 8.35 1.49
N GLY A 440 -19.10 8.08 0.38
CA GLY A 440 -18.56 7.36 -0.76
C GLY A 440 -18.55 5.85 -0.64
N GLN A 441 -19.22 5.31 0.37
CA GLN A 441 -19.49 3.88 0.51
C GLN A 441 -20.67 3.48 -0.38
N CYS A 442 -20.60 2.31 -1.01
CA CYS A 442 -21.65 1.83 -1.90
C CYS A 442 -22.84 1.33 -1.08
N THR A 443 -23.97 2.04 -1.10
CA THR A 443 -25.15 1.69 -0.29
C THR A 443 -25.99 0.62 -0.93
N ASP A 444 -26.06 0.62 -2.27
CA ASP A 444 -26.77 -0.41 -3.00
C ASP A 444 -26.26 -0.59 -4.42
N ILE A 445 -26.40 -1.82 -4.89
CA ILE A 445 -26.16 -2.23 -6.27
C ILE A 445 -27.49 -2.71 -6.84
N LYS A 446 -27.88 -2.16 -7.99
CA LYS A 446 -29.02 -2.63 -8.78
C LYS A 446 -28.49 -3.35 -10.01
N ASP A 447 -28.73 -4.65 -10.10
CA ASP A 447 -28.46 -5.44 -11.29
C ASP A 447 -29.72 -5.47 -12.17
N ILE A 448 -29.56 -5.17 -13.46
CA ILE A 448 -30.65 -5.06 -14.43
C ILE A 448 -30.45 -6.11 -15.51
N ASN A 449 -31.37 -7.06 -15.60
CA ASN A 449 -31.40 -8.09 -16.63
C ASN A 449 -32.47 -7.79 -17.66
N TRP A 450 -32.08 -7.67 -18.93
CA TRP A 450 -32.99 -7.35 -20.03
C TRP A 450 -33.50 -8.64 -20.68
N ILE A 451 -34.81 -8.82 -20.71
CA ILE A 451 -35.46 -9.95 -21.37
C ILE A 451 -35.71 -9.54 -22.83
N THR A 452 -34.85 -10.02 -23.73
CA THR A 452 -34.83 -9.60 -25.13
C THR A 452 -36.11 -9.97 -25.90
N SER A 453 -36.80 -11.03 -25.50
CA SER A 453 -38.05 -11.48 -26.16
C SER A 453 -39.23 -10.55 -25.90
N THR A 454 -39.28 -9.92 -24.72
CA THR A 454 -40.40 -9.07 -24.28
C THR A 454 -40.03 -7.60 -24.21
N GLY A 455 -38.74 -7.25 -24.30
CA GLY A 455 -38.24 -5.90 -24.10
C GLY A 455 -38.35 -5.39 -22.66
N THR A 456 -38.70 -6.27 -21.71
CA THR A 456 -38.88 -5.91 -20.30
C THR A 456 -37.58 -6.09 -19.51
N GLU A 457 -37.44 -5.32 -18.43
CA GLU A 457 -36.30 -5.42 -17.51
C GLU A 457 -36.70 -6.09 -16.19
N LEU A 458 -35.80 -6.93 -15.67
CA LEU A 458 -35.85 -7.46 -14.31
C LEU A 458 -34.75 -6.78 -13.50
N ARG A 459 -35.12 -6.16 -12.37
CA ARG A 459 -34.19 -5.48 -11.48
C ARG A 459 -34.05 -6.23 -10.17
N THR A 460 -32.83 -6.57 -9.79
CA THR A 460 -32.52 -7.03 -8.44
C THR A 460 -31.72 -5.96 -7.71
N LYS A 461 -31.96 -5.81 -6.41
CA LYS A 461 -31.29 -4.82 -5.56
C LYS A 461 -30.57 -5.55 -4.43
N ARG A 462 -29.35 -5.14 -4.16
CA ARG A 462 -28.58 -5.53 -2.98
C ARG A 462 -28.20 -4.29 -2.21
N MET A 463 -28.45 -4.26 -0.91
CA MET A 463 -28.08 -3.16 -0.04
C MET A 463 -26.92 -3.56 0.88
N MET A 464 -26.05 -2.62 1.19
CA MET A 464 -24.91 -2.82 2.08
C MET A 464 -24.94 -1.77 3.19
N GLU A 465 -24.72 -2.22 4.42
CA GLU A 465 -24.49 -1.37 5.58
C GLU A 465 -23.08 -1.58 6.10
N TYR A 466 -22.56 -0.55 6.75
CA TYR A 466 -21.16 -0.45 7.12
C TYR A 466 -21.04 -0.28 8.64
N ASP A 467 -20.03 -0.90 9.23
CA ASP A 467 -19.69 -0.66 10.63
C ASP A 467 -18.91 0.65 10.81
N TYR A 468 -18.60 0.98 12.08
CA TYR A 468 -17.81 2.16 12.44
C TYR A 468 -16.39 2.13 11.88
N TRP A 469 -15.90 0.98 11.39
CA TRP A 469 -14.61 0.80 10.73
C TRP A 469 -14.71 0.96 9.20
N GLY A 470 -15.90 1.23 8.66
CA GLY A 470 -16.14 1.35 7.24
C GLY A 470 -16.12 0.02 6.48
N GLN A 471 -16.18 -1.12 7.19
CA GLN A 471 -16.29 -2.43 6.55
C GLN A 471 -17.76 -2.80 6.35
N VAL A 472 -18.08 -3.55 5.29
CA VAL A 472 -19.45 -4.04 5.06
C VAL A 472 -19.79 -5.04 6.16
N CYS A 473 -20.69 -4.66 7.06
CA CYS A 473 -21.08 -5.49 8.21
C CYS A 473 -22.41 -6.22 7.99
N LYS A 474 -23.26 -5.71 7.10
CA LYS A 474 -24.56 -6.31 6.73
C LYS A 474 -24.82 -6.14 5.23
N THR A 475 -25.29 -7.20 4.60
CA THR A 475 -25.70 -7.22 3.19
C THR A 475 -27.12 -7.76 3.08
N ILE A 476 -28.04 -7.00 2.49
CA ILE A 476 -29.43 -7.37 2.30
C ILE A 476 -29.64 -7.69 0.82
N ASN A 477 -30.06 -8.91 0.52
CA ASN A 477 -30.32 -9.33 -0.87
C ASN A 477 -31.71 -8.85 -1.36
N HIS A 478 -32.02 -9.14 -2.62
CA HIS A 478 -33.28 -8.72 -3.24
C HIS A 478 -34.54 -9.29 -2.57
N ALA A 479 -34.41 -10.46 -1.92
CA ALA A 479 -35.50 -11.09 -1.17
C ALA A 479 -35.63 -10.55 0.27
N GLY A 480 -34.84 -9.54 0.66
CA GLY A 480 -34.83 -8.98 2.00
C GLY A 480 -34.02 -9.79 3.03
N VAL A 481 -33.36 -10.87 2.62
CA VAL A 481 -32.53 -11.67 3.54
C VAL A 481 -31.24 -10.92 3.84
N ALA A 482 -30.99 -10.67 5.13
CA ALA A 482 -29.80 -10.01 5.59
C ALA A 482 -28.72 -11.02 6.03
N THR A 483 -27.53 -10.88 5.47
CA THR A 483 -26.32 -11.60 5.88
C THR A 483 -25.41 -10.66 6.67
N ILE A 484 -25.02 -11.08 7.87
CA ILE A 484 -24.11 -10.35 8.75
C ILE A 484 -22.70 -10.90 8.57
N SER A 485 -21.71 -9.99 8.52
CA SER A 485 -20.28 -10.32 8.56
C SER A 485 -19.54 -9.17 9.24
N SER A 486 -19.54 -9.17 10.57
CA SER A 486 -18.89 -8.14 11.37
C SER A 486 -17.62 -8.67 12.04
N VAL A 487 -16.59 -7.83 12.10
CA VAL A 487 -15.34 -8.11 12.80
C VAL A 487 -15.18 -7.09 13.91
N ASP A 488 -15.08 -7.59 15.15
CA ASP A 488 -14.71 -6.80 16.30
C ASP A 488 -13.22 -7.02 16.60
N PRO A 489 -12.34 -6.07 16.22
CA PRO A 489 -10.90 -6.22 16.42
C PRO A 489 -10.50 -6.09 17.89
N ILE A 490 -11.33 -5.50 18.75
CA ILE A 490 -11.08 -5.36 20.20
C ILE A 490 -11.34 -6.71 20.87
N LEU A 491 -12.47 -7.34 20.55
CA LEU A 491 -12.86 -8.63 21.11
C LEU A 491 -12.22 -9.82 20.38
N GLN A 492 -11.41 -9.59 19.34
CA GLN A 492 -10.93 -10.61 18.41
C GLN A 492 -12.05 -11.58 17.96
N ALA A 493 -13.23 -11.01 17.71
CA ALA A 493 -14.43 -11.77 17.44
C ALA A 493 -14.90 -11.50 16.01
N LYS A 494 -15.28 -12.55 15.31
CA LYS A 494 -15.98 -12.44 14.03
C LYS A 494 -17.37 -13.02 14.19
N THR A 495 -18.38 -12.26 13.78
CA THR A 495 -19.77 -12.69 13.75
C THR A 495 -20.22 -12.79 12.31
N THR A 496 -20.64 -13.98 11.89
CA THR A 496 -21.16 -14.23 10.54
C THR A 496 -22.44 -15.04 10.58
N GLY A 497 -23.37 -14.76 9.68
CA GLY A 497 -24.56 -15.59 9.53
C GLY A 497 -25.72 -14.85 8.90
N ILE A 498 -26.93 -15.40 9.04
CA ILE A 498 -28.16 -14.81 8.51
C ILE A 498 -28.95 -14.21 9.68
N ASP A 499 -29.25 -12.92 9.57
CA ASP A 499 -30.01 -12.16 10.57
C ASP A 499 -31.39 -12.83 10.79
N GLY A 500 -31.74 -13.07 12.05
CA GLY A 500 -32.97 -13.76 12.42
C GLY A 500 -33.03 -15.28 12.13
N LYS A 501 -31.90 -15.93 11.78
CA LYS A 501 -31.83 -17.40 11.66
C LYS A 501 -30.72 -18.03 12.48
N SER A 502 -29.47 -17.73 12.13
CA SER A 502 -28.31 -18.30 12.81
C SER A 502 -27.12 -17.38 12.63
N LEU A 503 -26.50 -17.04 13.75
CA LEU A 503 -25.26 -16.29 13.80
C LEU A 503 -24.19 -17.14 14.47
N THR A 504 -23.06 -17.29 13.81
CA THR A 504 -21.87 -17.90 14.39
C THR A 504 -20.93 -16.80 14.84
N ARG A 505 -20.61 -16.82 16.14
CA ARG A 505 -19.55 -15.99 16.69
C ARG A 505 -18.31 -16.84 16.92
N SER A 506 -17.22 -16.49 16.27
CA SER A 506 -15.91 -17.11 16.45
C SER A 506 -14.99 -16.14 17.17
N THR A 507 -14.28 -16.61 18.19
CA THR A 507 -13.24 -15.85 18.87
C THR A 507 -11.90 -16.54 18.71
N THR A 508 -10.84 -15.78 18.44
CA THR A 508 -9.48 -16.32 18.38
C THR A 508 -8.84 -16.20 19.76
N LYS A 509 -8.53 -17.33 20.41
CA LYS A 509 -7.61 -17.37 21.57
C LYS A 509 -6.24 -17.86 21.10
N HIS A 510 -5.18 -17.55 21.85
CA HIS A 510 -3.75 -17.83 21.58
C HIS A 510 -3.45 -19.19 20.88
N PRO A 511 -2.33 -19.29 20.12
CA PRO A 511 -1.90 -20.56 19.54
C PRO A 511 -1.61 -21.56 20.68
N GLY A 512 -2.45 -22.59 20.80
CA GLY A 512 -2.36 -23.60 21.86
C GLY A 512 -3.70 -24.04 22.46
N ARG A 513 -4.82 -23.35 22.20
CA ARG A 513 -6.17 -23.84 22.52
C ARG A 513 -7.10 -23.73 21.32
N SER A 514 -7.96 -24.73 21.13
CA SER A 514 -8.91 -24.83 20.03
C SER A 514 -9.84 -23.62 19.96
N SER A 515 -10.19 -23.23 18.73
CA SER A 515 -11.21 -22.22 18.44
C SER A 515 -12.56 -22.63 19.03
N SER A 516 -13.18 -21.75 19.82
CA SER A 516 -14.55 -21.93 20.30
C SER A 516 -15.52 -21.18 19.39
N SER A 517 -16.38 -21.91 18.69
CA SER A 517 -17.53 -21.36 17.97
C SER A 517 -18.76 -21.43 18.86
N LEU A 518 -19.43 -20.29 19.06
CA LEU A 518 -20.74 -20.24 19.71
C LEU A 518 -21.81 -19.95 18.66
N PHE A 519 -22.84 -20.79 18.65
CA PHE A 519 -24.06 -20.52 17.89
C PHE A 519 -24.94 -19.60 18.72
N LEU A 520 -25.30 -18.46 18.15
CA LEU A 520 -26.32 -17.57 18.69
C LEU A 520 -27.62 -17.92 17.95
N SER A 521 -28.60 -18.43 18.70
CA SER A 521 -29.96 -18.73 18.25
C SER A 521 -30.80 -17.47 18.15
#